data_AF-S4NUF8-F1
#
_entry.id   AF-S4NUF8-F1
#
_cell.length_a   1.000
_cell.length_b   1.000
_cell.length_c   1.000
_cell.angle_alpha   90.00
_cell.angle_beta   90.00
_cell.angle_gamma   90.00
#
_symmetry.space_group_name_H-M   'P 1'
#
loop_
_entity.id
_entity.type
_entity.pdbx_description
1 polymer ?
#
loop_
_entity_poly.entity_id
_entity_poly.type
_entity_poly.pdbx_seq_one_letter_code
_entity_poly.pdbx_strand_id
1 'polypeptide(L)' 'KASWVEVYNRIIGAVVFLDDYSAECLHWDGGLFKLLSGGAVAVKRLASVERCKNDQRKAVFITQTNRDQLR' A
#
# COMPACT_ATOMS: atom_id res chain seq x y z
N LYS A 1 -14.33 -4.77 12.11
CA LYS A 1 -12.93 -4.95 11.67
C LYS A 1 -12.83 -4.44 10.23
N ALA A 2 -12.13 -3.34 9.99
CA ALA A 2 -11.83 -2.91 8.62
C ALA A 2 -11.01 -4.04 7.96
N SER A 3 -11.55 -4.63 6.88
CA SER A 3 -11.07 -5.94 6.40
C SER A 3 -9.83 -5.78 5.52
N TRP A 4 -8.66 -5.72 6.15
CA TRP A 4 -7.36 -5.79 5.46
C TRP A 4 -7.21 -7.03 4.55
N VAL A 5 -8.04 -8.07 4.77
CA VAL A 5 -8.13 -9.27 3.91
C VAL A 5 -8.28 -8.90 2.44
N GLU A 6 -9.13 -7.92 2.14
CA GLU A 6 -9.37 -7.45 0.78
C GLU A 6 -8.17 -6.75 0.15
N VAL A 7 -7.38 -6.05 0.97
CA VAL A 7 -6.14 -5.42 0.54
C VAL A 7 -5.11 -6.48 0.22
N TYR A 8 -4.95 -7.49 1.08
CA TYR A 8 -3.98 -8.58 0.88
C TYR A 8 -4.20 -9.35 -0.44
N ASN A 9 -5.45 -9.51 -0.88
CA ASN A 9 -5.75 -10.13 -2.18
C ASN A 9 -5.31 -9.27 -3.39
N ARG A 10 -5.16 -7.96 -3.21
CA ARG A 10 -4.86 -7.01 -4.29
C ARG A 10 -3.37 -6.67 -4.39
N ILE A 11 -2.58 -6.87 -3.35
CA ILE A 11 -1.15 -6.47 -3.30
C ILE A 11 -0.20 -7.49 -3.94
N ILE A 12 -0.64 -8.71 -4.26
CA ILE A 12 0.21 -9.75 -4.86
C ILE A 12 0.85 -9.23 -6.14
N GLY A 13 2.19 -9.26 -6.20
CA GLY A 13 3.00 -8.80 -7.32
C GLY A 13 3.08 -7.29 -7.47
N ALA A 14 2.60 -6.51 -6.49
CA ALA A 14 2.55 -5.05 -6.57
C ALA A 14 3.62 -4.37 -5.73
N VAL A 15 4.03 -3.17 -6.16
CA VAL A 15 4.64 -2.18 -5.29
C VAL A 15 3.52 -1.45 -4.55
N VAL A 16 3.56 -1.45 -3.22
CA VAL A 16 2.55 -0.82 -2.38
C VAL A 16 3.05 0.54 -1.92
N PHE A 17 2.25 1.59 -2.15
CA PHE A 17 2.50 2.93 -1.67
C PHE A 17 1.54 3.27 -0.53
N LEU A 18 2.07 3.79 0.57
CA LEU A 18 1.32 4.17 1.76
C LEU A 18 1.53 5.64 2.10
N ASP A 19 0.45 6.35 2.43
CA ASP A 19 0.57 7.61 3.18
C ASP A 19 0.81 7.34 4.67
N ASP A 20 1.15 8.38 5.43
CA ASP A 20 1.53 8.24 6.84
C ASP A 20 0.36 7.70 7.69
N TYR A 21 -0.87 8.12 7.40
CA TYR A 21 -2.07 7.68 8.12
C TYR A 21 -2.39 6.19 7.85
N SER A 22 -2.33 5.74 6.60
CA SER A 22 -2.57 4.32 6.27
C SER A 22 -1.43 3.43 6.79
N ALA A 23 -0.20 3.93 6.81
CA ALA A 23 0.93 3.24 7.42
C ALA A 23 0.74 3.05 8.92
N GLU A 24 0.20 4.05 9.63
CA GLU A 24 -0.16 3.92 11.05
C GLU A 24 -1.29 2.90 11.25
N CYS A 25 -2.35 2.93 10.44
CA CYS A 25 -3.41 1.91 10.50
C CYS A 25 -2.87 0.50 10.27
N LEU A 26 -1.94 0.33 9.32
CA LEU A 26 -1.28 -0.95 9.06
C LEU A 26 -0.43 -1.38 10.24
N HIS A 27 0.32 -0.47 10.86
CA HIS A 27 1.16 -0.75 12.04
C HIS A 27 0.32 -1.42 13.14
N TRP A 28 -0.87 -0.87 13.43
CA TRP A 28 -1.80 -1.43 14.41
C TRP A 28 -2.46 -2.75 13.98
N ASP A 29 -2.51 -3.08 12.68
CA ASP A 29 -3.01 -4.38 12.18
C ASP A 29 -1.92 -5.47 12.09
N GLY A 30 -0.65 -5.17 12.34
CA GLY A 30 0.45 -6.14 12.26
C GLY A 30 1.62 -5.72 11.37
N GLY A 31 1.54 -4.53 10.77
CA GLY A 31 2.66 -3.82 10.21
C GLY A 31 3.16 -4.31 8.85
N LEU A 32 4.33 -3.80 8.48
CA LEU A 32 4.96 -3.94 7.16
C LEU A 32 5.05 -5.40 6.68
N PHE A 33 5.42 -6.32 7.57
CA PHE A 33 5.65 -7.71 7.19
C PHE A 33 4.38 -8.41 6.69
N LYS A 34 3.18 -7.98 7.08
CA LYS A 34 1.95 -8.52 6.50
C LYS A 34 1.83 -8.23 5.01
N LEU A 35 2.28 -7.06 4.55
CA LEU A 35 2.26 -6.74 3.12
C LEU A 35 3.29 -7.57 2.34
N LEU A 36 4.52 -7.65 2.85
CA LEU A 36 5.60 -8.40 2.20
C LEU A 36 5.29 -9.90 2.15
N SER A 37 4.87 -10.49 3.26
CA SER A 37 4.46 -11.91 3.32
C SER A 37 3.17 -12.17 2.53
N GLY A 38 2.33 -11.16 2.32
CA GLY A 38 1.15 -11.20 1.46
C GLY A 38 1.44 -11.06 -0.03
N GLY A 39 2.72 -10.99 -0.44
CA GLY A 39 3.13 -10.98 -1.84
C GLY A 39 3.36 -9.59 -2.45
N ALA A 40 3.42 -8.53 -1.63
CA ALA A 40 3.91 -7.24 -2.11
C ALA A 40 5.40 -7.34 -2.48
N VAL A 41 5.77 -6.81 -3.65
CA VAL A 41 7.15 -6.82 -4.17
C VAL A 41 8.01 -5.79 -3.45
N ALA A 42 7.42 -4.67 -3.06
CA ALA A 42 8.05 -3.62 -2.28
C ALA A 42 6.97 -2.78 -1.59
N VAL A 43 7.34 -2.10 -0.51
CA VAL A 43 6.50 -1.11 0.16
C VAL A 43 7.27 0.20 0.23
N LYS A 44 6.61 1.29 -0.16
CA LYS A 44 7.18 2.63 -0.27
C LYS A 44 6.27 3.66 0.37
N ARG A 45 6.85 4.77 0.82
CA ARG A 45 6.07 5.95 1.19
C ARG A 45 5.46 6.55 -0.07
N LEU A 46 4.22 6.99 0.00
CA LEU A 46 3.59 7.78 -1.04
C LEU A 46 4.22 9.19 -1.04
N ALA A 47 4.96 9.50 -2.10
CA ALA A 47 5.59 10.80 -2.30
C ALA A 47 5.61 11.17 -3.78
N SER A 48 5.73 12.46 -4.08
CA SER A 48 5.64 12.99 -5.45
C SER A 48 6.77 12.53 -6.39
N VAL A 49 7.89 12.00 -5.88
CA VAL A 49 9.10 11.72 -6.66
C VAL A 49 9.51 10.25 -6.61
N GLU A 50 8.58 9.35 -6.33
CA GLU A 50 8.89 7.92 -6.30
C GLU A 50 8.94 7.29 -7.70
N ARG A 51 9.91 6.38 -7.89
CA ARG A 51 10.06 5.61 -9.14
C ARG A 51 10.05 4.12 -8.84
N CYS A 52 9.41 3.35 -9.72
CA CYS A 52 9.48 1.89 -9.71
C CYS A 52 10.56 1.40 -10.67
N LYS A 53 11.06 0.19 -10.44
CA LYS A 53 11.91 -0.50 -11.41
C LYS A 53 11.08 -0.96 -12.61
N ASN A 54 11.73 -1.19 -13.75
CA ASN A 54 11.05 -1.56 -15.01
C ASN A 54 10.31 -2.91 -14.94
N ASP A 55 10.70 -3.79 -14.02
CA ASP A 55 10.07 -5.09 -13.75
C ASP A 55 8.82 -4.98 -12.85
N GLN A 56 8.62 -3.84 -12.20
CA GLN A 56 7.49 -3.59 -11.29
C GLN A 56 6.29 -3.01 -12.05
N ARG A 57 5.49 -3.89 -12.64
CA ARG A 57 4.39 -3.51 -13.55
C ARG A 57 3.05 -3.21 -12.87
N LYS A 58 2.95 -3.44 -11.56
CA LYS A 58 1.72 -3.25 -10.77
C LYS A 58 2.02 -2.39 -9.55
N ALA A 59 1.19 -1.38 -9.32
CA ALA A 59 1.24 -0.53 -8.15
C ALA A 59 -0.12 -0.54 -7.44
N VAL A 60 -0.10 -0.53 -6.11
CA VAL A 60 -1.28 -0.38 -5.26
C VAL A 60 -1.04 0.82 -4.36
N PHE A 61 -1.99 1.74 -4.34
CA PHE A 61 -1.95 2.92 -3.48
C PHE A 61 -2.96 2.71 -2.37
N ILE A 62 -2.49 2.76 -1.12
CA ILE A 62 -3.33 2.68 0.07
C ILE A 62 -3.17 4.02 0.77
N THR A 63 -4.22 4.83 0.72
CA THR A 63 -4.20 6.20 1.22
C THR A 63 -5.47 6.46 1.99
N GLN A 64 -5.44 7.46 2.87
CA GLN A 64 -6.67 8.07 3.30
C GLN A 64 -7.39 8.69 2.10
N THR A 65 -8.71 8.73 2.16
CA THR A 65 -9.50 9.50 1.20
C THR A 65 -9.28 10.98 1.49
N ASN A 66 -8.92 11.76 0.47
CA ASN A 66 -8.86 13.22 0.57
C ASN A 66 -9.94 13.87 -0.32
N ARG A 67 -10.08 15.19 -0.19
CA ARG A 67 -11.07 15.97 -0.94
C ARG A 67 -10.95 15.84 -2.46
N ASP A 68 -9.74 15.62 -2.97
CA ASP A 68 -9.48 15.53 -4.41
C ASP A 68 -9.93 14.18 -4.99
N GLN A 69 -9.87 13.11 -4.19
CA GLN A 69 -10.34 11.77 -4.57
C GLN A 69 -11.87 11.61 -4.54
N LEU A 70 -12.59 12.56 -3.94
CA LEU A 70 -14.05 12.54 -3.77
C LEU A 70 -14.81 13.46 -4.74
N ARG A 71 -14.11 14.11 -5.67
CA ARG A 71 -14.69 14.89 -6.76
C ARG A 71 -14.87 14.02 -8.00
#